data_AF-A0A8T5ZIQ4-F1
#
_entry.id   AF-A0A8T5ZIQ4-F1
#
_cell.length_a   1.000
_cell.length_b   1.000
_cell.length_c   1.000
_cell.angle_alpha   90.00
_cell.angle_beta   90.00
_cell.angle_gamma   90.00
#
_symmetry.space_group_name_H-M   'P 1'
#
loop_
_entity.id
_entity.type
_entity.pdbx_description
1 polymer ?
#
loop_
_entity_poly.entity_id
_entity_poly.type
_entity_poly.pdbx_seq_one_letter_code
_entity_poly.pdbx_strand_id
1 'polypeptide(L)'
;MKKLVATAPRVAALVEYEDRAILANEVKIRVRFGAPKHGTEVVDFRAASPFIDEDFNGEWQMFTPRPADAPRGIEFGKFQLGNMVVGDIIECGSDVTDYAVGDSVC
;
A
#
# COMPACT_ATOMS: atom_id res chain seq x y z
N MET A 1 13.01 5.33 11.02
CA MET A 1 12.35 6.22 10.02
C MET A 1 10.86 6.19 10.31
N LYS A 2 10.05 7.10 9.76
CA LYS A 2 8.61 7.13 10.06
C LYS A 2 7.77 6.74 8.84
N LYS A 3 6.74 5.93 9.07
CA LYS A 3 5.70 5.62 8.08
C LYS A 3 4.35 6.09 8.58
N LEU A 4 3.47 6.49 7.67
CA LEU A 4 2.11 6.90 7.97
C LEU A 4 1.19 5.68 7.92
N VAL A 5 0.44 5.42 8.98
CA VAL A 5 -0.53 4.30 9.08
C VAL A 5 -1.86 4.79 9.64
N ALA A 6 -2.93 4.02 9.40
CA ALA A 6 -4.21 4.21 10.07
C ALA A 6 -4.25 3.37 11.35
N THR A 7 -4.40 4.01 12.53
CA THR A 7 -4.45 3.29 13.82
C THR A 7 -5.88 3.07 14.32
N ALA A 8 -6.81 3.90 13.86
CA ALA A 8 -8.24 3.76 14.05
C ALA A 8 -8.96 4.43 12.85
N PRO A 9 -10.26 4.16 12.62
CA PRO A 9 -11.00 4.81 11.54
C PRO A 9 -10.85 6.33 11.64
N ARG A 10 -10.37 6.95 10.56
CA ARG A 10 -10.10 8.39 10.44
C ARG A 10 -8.98 8.94 11.34
N VAL A 11 -8.14 8.08 11.91
CA VAL A 11 -7.00 8.46 12.74
C VAL A 11 -5.71 7.94 12.10
N ALA A 12 -4.85 8.88 11.69
CA ALA A 12 -3.54 8.57 11.14
C ALA A 12 -2.44 8.85 12.17
N ALA A 13 -1.39 8.02 12.16
CA ALA A 13 -0.23 8.21 13.01
C ALA A 13 1.06 7.95 12.23
N LEU A 14 2.11 8.68 12.60
CA LEU A 14 3.47 8.34 12.20
C LEU A 14 4.02 7.34 13.21
N VAL A 15 4.41 6.17 12.73
CA VAL A 15 5.04 5.11 13.55
C VAL A 15 6.46 4.87 13.08
N GLU A 16 7.33 4.47 14.00
CA GLU A 16 8.69 4.07 13.63
C GLU A 16 8.66 2.83 12.74
N TYR A 17 9.60 2.80 11.80
CA TYR A 17 9.83 1.70 10.89
C TYR A 17 11.30 1.65 10.47
N GLU A 18 11.71 0.45 10.08
CA GLU A 18 13.02 0.17 9.51
C GLU A 18 12.83 -0.32 8.07
N ASP A 19 13.67 0.16 7.16
CA ASP A 19 13.71 -0.39 5.81
C ASP A 19 14.24 -1.83 5.87
N ARG A 20 13.71 -2.70 4.99
CA ARG A 20 14.38 -3.95 4.64
C ARG A 20 15.40 -3.71 3.54
N ALA A 21 16.35 -4.64 3.39
CA ALA A 21 17.17 -4.70 2.19
C ALA A 21 16.30 -4.98 0.95
N ILE A 22 16.66 -4.40 -0.19
CA ILE A 22 16.00 -4.70 -1.46
C ILE A 22 16.38 -6.10 -1.96
N LEU A 23 15.49 -6.71 -2.73
CA LEU A 23 15.79 -7.93 -3.47
C LEU A 23 16.46 -7.60 -4.81
N ALA A 24 17.01 -8.62 -5.46
CA ALA A 24 17.72 -8.49 -6.73
C ALA A 24 16.89 -7.84 -7.85
N ASN A 25 15.57 -8.05 -7.83
CA ASN A 25 14.62 -7.55 -8.84
C ASN A 25 13.85 -6.30 -8.39
N GLU A 26 14.30 -5.61 -7.35
CA GLU A 26 13.60 -4.46 -6.77
C GLU A 26 14.42 -3.17 -6.87
N VAL A 27 13.73 -2.04 -6.77
CA VAL A 27 14.34 -0.72 -6.60
C VAL A 27 13.87 -0.11 -5.29
N LYS A 28 14.72 0.71 -4.66
CA LYS A 28 14.35 1.52 -3.51
C LYS A 28 14.08 2.95 -3.95
N ILE A 29 12.89 3.45 -3.64
CA ILE A 29 12.47 4.80 -4.03
C ILE A 29 12.48 5.70 -2.80
N ARG A 30 13.19 6.84 -2.88
CA ARG A 30 12.99 7.95 -1.96
C ARG A 30 11.78 8.76 -2.43
N VAL A 31 10.65 8.53 -1.77
CA VAL A 31 9.41 9.27 -2.06
C VAL A 31 9.59 10.76 -1.77
N ARG A 32 9.28 11.60 -2.76
CA ARG A 32 9.22 13.08 -2.62
C ARG A 32 7.81 13.56 -2.31
N PHE A 33 6.83 12.98 -3.01
CA PHE A 33 5.41 13.28 -2.84
C PHE A 33 4.64 11.98 -2.76
N GLY A 34 3.68 11.90 -1.85
CA GLY A 34 2.78 10.77 -1.69
C GLY A 34 1.35 11.27 -1.48
N ALA A 35 0.38 10.56 -2.01
CA ALA A 35 -1.03 10.85 -1.82
C ALA A 35 -1.83 9.55 -1.67
N PRO A 36 -2.82 9.52 -0.77
CA PRO A 36 -3.70 8.37 -0.67
C PRO A 36 -4.67 8.33 -1.85
N LYS A 37 -4.79 7.18 -2.53
CA LYS A 37 -5.81 7.03 -3.59
C LYS A 37 -7.21 7.11 -2.98
N HIS A 38 -8.02 8.02 -3.52
CA HIS A 38 -9.36 8.30 -2.99
C HIS A 38 -10.27 7.06 -2.95
N GLY A 39 -10.28 6.26 -4.01
CA GLY A 39 -11.19 5.11 -4.12
C GLY A 39 -10.79 3.86 -3.32
N THR A 40 -9.57 3.81 -2.77
CA THR A 40 -9.05 2.62 -2.08
C THR A 40 -8.61 2.99 -0.68
N GLU A 41 -7.52 3.75 -0.56
CA GLU A 41 -6.93 4.04 0.76
C GLU A 41 -7.77 4.99 1.61
N VAL A 42 -8.51 5.94 1.02
CA VAL A 42 -9.40 6.81 1.83
C VAL A 42 -10.60 6.01 2.34
N VAL A 43 -11.05 5.00 1.60
CA VAL A 43 -12.12 4.09 2.02
C VAL A 43 -11.61 3.16 3.12
N ASP A 44 -10.41 2.59 2.96
CA ASP A 44 -9.72 1.81 3.99
C ASP A 44 -9.51 2.64 5.26
N PHE A 45 -9.01 3.88 5.14
CA PHE A 45 -8.79 4.80 6.27
C PHE A 45 -10.07 5.08 7.07
N ARG A 46 -11.24 5.00 6.42
CA ARG A 46 -12.55 5.18 7.05
C ARG A 46 -13.14 3.86 7.62
N ALA A 47 -12.43 2.74 7.46
CA ALA A 47 -12.92 1.39 7.76
C ALA A 47 -14.23 1.03 7.03
N ALA A 48 -14.36 1.50 5.80
CA ALA A 48 -15.55 1.30 4.96
C ALA A 48 -15.24 0.47 3.70
N SER A 49 -14.13 -0.26 3.72
CA SER A 49 -13.60 -0.95 2.55
C SER A 49 -14.30 -2.29 2.34
N PRO A 50 -14.79 -2.56 1.11
CA PRO A 50 -15.43 -3.83 0.81
C PRO A 50 -14.45 -4.99 0.96
N PHE A 51 -13.14 -4.75 0.80
CA PHE A 51 -12.10 -5.78 0.97
C PHE A 51 -12.01 -6.36 2.39
N ILE A 52 -12.67 -5.76 3.38
CA ILE A 52 -12.68 -6.27 4.75
C ILE A 52 -13.69 -7.42 4.89
N ASP A 53 -14.95 -7.18 4.52
CA ASP A 53 -16.07 -8.10 4.78
C ASP A 53 -16.66 -8.75 3.52
N GLU A 54 -16.19 -8.35 2.34
CA GLU A 54 -16.64 -8.84 1.03
C GLU A 54 -15.47 -9.47 0.23
N ASP A 55 -15.79 -10.39 -0.66
CA ASP A 55 -14.88 -11.00 -1.63
C ASP A 55 -15.20 -10.52 -3.05
N PHE A 56 -14.16 -10.29 -3.85
CA PHE A 56 -14.33 -9.93 -5.25
C PHE A 56 -14.69 -11.18 -6.07
N ASN A 57 -15.91 -11.22 -6.59
CA ASN A 57 -16.36 -12.24 -7.53
C ASN A 57 -15.85 -11.88 -8.94
N GLY A 58 -14.87 -12.64 -9.44
CA GLY A 58 -14.25 -12.41 -10.75
C GLY A 58 -15.16 -12.66 -11.95
N GLU A 59 -16.20 -13.49 -11.82
CA GLU A 59 -17.17 -13.75 -12.89
C GLU A 59 -18.13 -12.55 -13.05
N TRP A 60 -18.60 -12.01 -11.94
CA TRP A 60 -19.60 -10.92 -11.90
C TRP A 60 -18.97 -9.53 -11.81
N GLN A 61 -17.65 -9.46 -11.60
CA GLN A 61 -16.87 -8.24 -11.38
C GLN A 61 -17.43 -7.34 -10.26
N MET A 62 -17.93 -7.95 -9.19
CA MET A 62 -18.53 -7.25 -8.05
C MET A 62 -18.04 -7.82 -6.73
N PHE A 63 -18.06 -6.98 -5.69
CA PHE A 63 -17.88 -7.46 -4.33
C PHE A 63 -19.18 -8.09 -3.82
N THR A 64 -19.03 -9.25 -3.19
CA THR A 64 -20.13 -10.02 -2.60
C THR A 64 -19.77 -10.38 -1.16
N PRO A 65 -20.75 -10.46 -0.24
CA PRO A 65 -20.48 -10.84 1.14
C PRO A 65 -19.64 -12.12 1.25
N ARG A 66 -18.64 -12.11 2.14
CA ARG A 66 -17.88 -13.32 2.46
C ARG A 66 -18.80 -14.35 3.14
N PRO A 67 -18.50 -15.66 3.03
CA PRO A 67 -19.10 -16.67 3.90
C PRO A 67 -18.92 -16.30 5.38
N ALA A 68 -19.91 -16.60 6.23
CA ALA A 68 -19.91 -16.17 7.63
C ALA A 68 -18.74 -16.75 8.46
N ASP A 69 -18.15 -17.85 8.01
CA ASP A 69 -17.03 -18.56 8.62
C ASP A 69 -15.67 -18.27 7.95
N ALA A 70 -15.66 -17.48 6.88
CA ALA A 70 -14.43 -17.10 6.20
C ALA A 70 -13.66 -16.03 7.00
N PRO A 71 -12.31 -16.05 6.96
CA PRO A 71 -11.52 -14.97 7.53
C PRO A 71 -11.82 -13.65 6.81
N ARG A 72 -11.75 -12.53 7.55
CA ARG A 72 -11.80 -11.19 6.95
C ARG A 72 -10.65 -11.04 5.95
N GLY A 73 -10.89 -10.30 4.87
CA GLY A 73 -9.91 -10.15 3.79
C GLY A 73 -8.71 -9.32 4.23
N ILE A 74 -8.88 -7.99 4.25
CA ILE A 74 -7.85 -7.06 4.71
C ILE A 74 -8.07 -6.68 6.18
N GLU A 75 -7.01 -6.75 6.97
CA GLU A 75 -6.99 -6.21 8.32
C GLU A 75 -6.80 -4.69 8.30
N PHE A 76 -7.67 -3.96 9.01
CA PHE A 76 -7.60 -2.51 9.11
C PHE A 76 -6.26 -2.06 9.70
N GLY A 77 -5.63 -1.04 9.12
CA GLY A 77 -4.38 -0.46 9.62
C GLY A 77 -3.13 -1.29 9.34
N LYS A 78 -3.26 -2.47 8.71
CA LYS A 78 -2.13 -3.32 8.31
C LYS A 78 -1.20 -2.63 7.29
N PHE A 79 -1.78 -1.84 6.40
CA PHE A 79 -1.05 -1.17 5.32
C PHE A 79 -0.69 0.28 5.68
N GLN A 80 0.46 0.71 5.15
CA GLN A 80 0.86 2.11 5.15
C GLN A 80 -0.02 2.95 4.21
N LEU A 81 -0.20 4.22 4.53
CA LEU A 81 -0.97 5.16 3.72
C LEU A 81 -0.05 5.89 2.72
N GLY A 82 -0.48 5.99 1.46
CA GLY A 82 0.18 6.70 0.37
C GLY A 82 0.64 5.79 -0.77
N ASN A 83 -0.31 5.20 -1.50
CA ASN A 83 -0.03 4.29 -2.62
C ASN A 83 0.21 4.99 -3.96
N MET A 84 -0.05 6.30 -4.07
CA MET A 84 0.34 7.10 -5.23
C MET A 84 1.56 7.91 -4.82
N VAL A 85 2.70 7.68 -5.48
CA VAL A 85 3.96 8.32 -5.13
C VAL A 85 4.65 8.89 -6.35
N VAL A 86 5.50 9.89 -6.12
CA VAL A 86 6.55 10.30 -7.05
C VAL A 86 7.83 10.42 -6.25
N GLY A 87 8.93 9.87 -6.76
CA GLY A 87 10.21 9.87 -6.07
C GLY A 87 11.37 9.54 -6.98
N ASP A 88 12.55 9.39 -6.40
CA ASP A 88 13.76 8.99 -7.13
C ASP A 88 14.25 7.63 -6.65
N ILE A 89 14.78 6.84 -7.58
CA ILE A 89 15.45 5.60 -7.26
C ILE A 89 16.79 5.92 -6.57
N ILE A 90 17.00 5.34 -5.39
CA ILE A 90 18.22 5.51 -4.58
C ILE A 90 19.04 4.23 -4.44
N GLU A 91 18.49 3.09 -4.87
CA GLU A 91 19.15 1.78 -4.83
C GLU A 91 18.48 0.87 -5.87
N CYS A 92 19.27 0.07 -6.60
CA CYS A 92 18.79 -0.93 -7.55
C CYS A 92 19.32 -2.31 -7.17
N GLY A 93 18.48 -3.34 -7.26
CA GLY A 93 18.90 -4.72 -7.16
C GLY A 93 19.74 -5.14 -8.37
N SER A 94 20.48 -6.25 -8.24
CA SER A 94 21.43 -6.72 -9.26
C SER A 94 20.81 -7.08 -10.61
N ASP A 95 19.52 -7.39 -10.63
CA ASP A 95 18.81 -7.90 -11.80
C ASP A 95 17.97 -6.82 -12.47
N VAL A 96 17.98 -5.58 -11.94
CA VAL A 96 17.27 -4.44 -12.52
C VAL A 96 18.07 -3.89 -13.71
N THR A 97 17.49 -3.97 -14.91
CA THR A 97 18.14 -3.52 -16.16
C THR A 97 17.56 -2.24 -16.74
N ASP A 98 16.27 -1.97 -16.50
CA ASP A 98 15.52 -0.92 -17.21
C ASP A 98 15.48 0.40 -16.44
N TYR A 99 16.02 0.42 -15.22
CA TYR A 99 16.03 1.57 -14.31
C TYR A 99 17.42 1.77 -13.69
N ALA A 100 17.75 3.02 -13.37
CA ALA A 100 18.99 3.41 -12.74
C ALA A 100 18.76 4.25 -11.49
N VAL A 101 19.77 4.25 -10.60
CA VAL A 101 19.81 5.19 -9.48
C VAL A 101 19.81 6.63 -10.01
N GLY A 102 18.91 7.45 -9.48
CA GLY A 102 18.68 8.83 -9.91
C GLY A 102 17.47 9.02 -10.81
N ASP A 103 16.89 7.96 -11.37
CA ASP A 103 15.66 8.06 -12.17
C ASP A 103 14.48 8.50 -11.31
N SER A 104 13.67 9.42 -11.83
CA SER A 104 12.40 9.81 -11.22
C SER A 104 11.25 8.93 -11.74
N VAL A 105 10.48 8.37 -10.81
CA VAL A 105 9.42 7.37 -11.08
C VAL A 105 8.12 7.69 -10.35
N CYS A 106 7.02 7.09 -10.82
CA CYS A 106 5.68 7.17 -10.22
C CYS A 106 4.96 5.82 -10.18
#